data_AF-A0A4Q3V1X8-F1
#
_entry.id   AF-A0A4Q3V1X8-F1
#
_cell.length_a   1.000
_cell.length_b   1.000
_cell.length_c   1.000
_cell.angle_alpha   90.00
_cell.angle_beta   90.00
_cell.angle_gamma   90.00
#
_symmetry.space_group_name_H-M   'P 1'
#
loop_
_entity.id
_entity.type
_entity.pdbx_description
1 polymer ?
#
loop_
_entity_poly.entity_id
_entity_poly.type
_entity_poly.pdbx_seq_one_letter_code
_entity_poly.pdbx_strand_id
1 'polypeptide(L)' 'IDHTGVPDELGGLGVGKALVEYMVMDVRARDLKIIPLCPFTKATLQKHPEWQDILKDPF' A
#
# COMPACT_ATOMS: atom_id res chain seq x y z
N ILE A 1 6.62 -4.45 -1.91
CA ILE A 1 6.40 -3.19 -2.66
C ILE A 1 7.55 -2.26 -2.35
N ASP A 2 8.34 -1.93 -3.36
CA ASP A 2 9.54 -1.10 -3.26
C ASP A 2 9.28 0.37 -3.61
N HIS A 3 8.32 0.65 -4.49
CA HIS A 3 8.01 2.01 -4.90
C HIS A 3 6.51 2.22 -5.15
N THR A 4 6.05 3.47 -4.99
CA THR A 4 4.74 3.95 -5.42
C THR A 4 4.96 5.33 -6.02
N GLY A 5 4.75 5.44 -7.33
CA GLY A 5 4.97 6.67 -8.09
C GLY A 5 3.64 7.33 -8.45
N VAL A 6 3.56 8.64 -8.23
CA VAL A 6 2.44 9.48 -8.66
C VAL A 6 3.04 10.71 -9.33
N PRO A 7 2.66 11.04 -10.57
CA PRO A 7 3.08 12.29 -11.20
C PRO A 7 2.69 13.51 -10.35
N ASP A 8 3.54 14.53 -10.32
CA ASP A 8 3.33 15.72 -9.49
C ASP A 8 2.02 16.43 -9.82
N GLU A 9 1.58 16.38 -11.09
CA GLU A 9 0.32 16.94 -11.58
C GLU A 9 -0.91 16.30 -10.92
N LEU A 10 -0.76 15.09 -10.38
CA LEU A 10 -1.81 14.35 -9.67
C LEU A 10 -1.63 14.39 -8.14
N GLY A 11 -0.67 15.17 -7.65
CA GLY A 11 -0.43 15.39 -6.23
C GLY A 11 -1.67 15.93 -5.50
N GLY A 12 -1.88 15.48 -4.27
CA GLY A 12 -3.01 15.91 -3.43
C GLY A 12 -4.38 15.32 -3.81
N LEU A 13 -4.50 14.63 -4.95
CA LEU A 13 -5.77 14.03 -5.41
C LEU A 13 -6.03 12.62 -4.83
N GLY A 14 -5.16 12.13 -3.95
CA GLY A 14 -5.33 10.81 -3.31
C GLY A 14 -4.95 9.60 -4.18
N VAL A 15 -4.39 9.82 -5.37
CA VAL A 15 -4.03 8.74 -6.32
C VAL A 15 -3.10 7.70 -5.69
N GLY A 16 -2.08 8.12 -4.94
CA GLY A 16 -1.17 7.20 -4.26
C GLY A 16 -1.87 6.27 -3.28
N LYS A 17 -2.88 6.76 -2.56
CA LYS A 17 -3.69 5.94 -1.66
C LYS A 17 -4.53 4.92 -2.44
N ALA A 18 -5.15 5.35 -3.54
CA ALA A 18 -5.95 4.46 -4.39
C ALA A 18 -5.09 3.31 -4.98
N LEU A 19 -3.84 3.59 -5.36
CA LEU A 19 -2.90 2.56 -5.80
C LEU A 19 -2.60 1.54 -4.68
N VAL A 20 -2.40 2.01 -3.44
CA VAL A 20 -2.16 1.12 -2.30
C VAL A 20 -3.40 0.28 -1.98
N GLU A 21 -4.60 0.87 -2.03
CA GLU A 21 -5.85 0.15 -1.80
C GLU A 21 -6.08 -0.96 -2.83
N TYR A 22 -5.88 -0.66 -4.12
CA TYR A 22 -5.93 -1.67 -5.17
C TYR A 22 -4.91 -2.80 -4.93
N MET A 23 -3.68 -2.44 -4.56
CA MET A 23 -2.63 -3.41 -4.25
C MET A 23 -3.02 -4.32 -3.07
N VAL A 24 -3.66 -3.79 -2.02
CA VAL A 24 -4.18 -4.60 -0.90
C VAL A 24 -5.19 -5.63 -1.39
N MET A 25 -6.12 -5.22 -2.26
CA MET A 25 -7.10 -6.13 -2.83
C MET A 25 -6.45 -7.22 -3.70
N ASP A 26 -5.49 -6.88 -4.55
CA ASP A 26 -4.77 -7.85 -5.40
C ASP A 26 -3.98 -8.86 -4.55
N VAL A 27 -3.29 -8.39 -3.51
CA VAL A 27 -2.52 -9.25 -2.59
C VAL A 27 -3.45 -10.23 -1.87
N ARG A 28 -4.62 -9.78 -1.39
CA ARG A 28 -5.63 -10.64 -0.78
C ARG A 28 -6.19 -11.67 -1.77
N ALA A 29 -6.54 -11.24 -2.98
CA ALA A 29 -7.10 -12.10 -4.01
C ALA A 29 -6.15 -13.24 -4.41
N ARG A 30 -4.84 -13.01 -4.27
CA ARG A 30 -3.78 -13.96 -4.63
C ARG A 30 -3.22 -14.74 -3.44
N ASP A 31 -3.77 -14.53 -2.25
CA ASP A 31 -3.28 -15.10 -0.98
C ASP A 31 -1.77 -14.90 -0.77
N LEU A 32 -1.29 -13.69 -1.09
CA LEU A 32 0.11 -13.31 -0.93
C LEU A 32 0.32 -12.50 0.34
N LYS A 33 1.58 -12.37 0.74
CA LYS A 33 2.04 -11.42 1.76
C LYS A 33 3.12 -10.52 1.18
N ILE A 34 3.22 -9.29 1.67
CA ILE A 34 4.21 -8.32 1.21
C ILE A 34 5.11 -7.79 2.32
N ILE A 35 6.24 -7.23 1.91
CA ILE A 35 7.09 -6.34 2.71
C ILE A 35 7.01 -4.94 2.06
N PRO A 36 6.54 -3.91 2.76
CA PRO A 36 6.42 -2.55 2.23
C PRO A 36 7.71 -1.76 2.46
N LEU A 37 8.63 -1.79 1.49
CA LEU A 37 9.90 -1.05 1.54
C LEU A 37 9.71 0.44 1.20
N CYS A 38 8.72 0.78 0.37
CA CYS A 38 8.38 2.16 0.08
C CYS A 38 7.86 2.87 1.35
N PRO A 39 8.47 4.00 1.79
CA PRO A 39 8.03 4.71 2.99
C PRO A 39 6.58 5.19 2.90
N PHE A 40 6.14 5.62 1.71
CA PHE A 40 4.76 6.04 1.47
C PHE A 40 3.77 4.89 1.66
N THR A 41 4.04 3.73 1.04
CA THR A 41 3.20 2.54 1.21
C THR A 41 3.16 2.11 2.67
N LYS A 42 4.33 2.04 3.34
CA LYS A 42 4.43 1.66 4.75
C LYS A 42 3.61 2.58 5.65
N ALA A 43 3.77 3.89 5.52
CA ALA A 43 3.02 4.88 6.31
C ALA A 43 1.51 4.82 6.02
N THR A 44 1.12 4.53 4.78
CA THR A 44 -0.28 4.34 4.40
C THR A 44 -0.84 3.10 5.11
N LEU A 45 -0.17 1.95 5.04
CA LEU A 45 -0.61 0.72 5.69
C LEU A 45 -0.69 0.86 7.22
N GLN A 46 0.25 1.58 7.85
CA GLN A 46 0.20 1.84 9.30
C GLN A 46 -1.03 2.65 9.74
N LYS A 47 -1.58 3.50 8.87
CA LYS A 47 -2.81 4.26 9.14
C LYS A 47 -4.08 3.45 8.93
N HIS A 48 -3.96 2.25 8.38
CA HIS A 48 -5.06 1.35 8.01
C HIS A 48 -4.85 -0.03 8.67
N PRO A 49 -5.13 -0.17 9.98
CA PRO A 49 -4.96 -1.43 10.70
C PRO A 49 -5.72 -2.61 10.06
N GLU A 50 -6.82 -2.33 9.38
CA GLU A 50 -7.61 -3.30 8.63
C GLU A 50 -6.88 -3.91 7.43
N TRP A 51 -5.73 -3.37 7.03
CA TRP A 51 -4.87 -3.88 5.94
C TRP A 51 -3.63 -4.63 6.44
N GLN A 52 -3.49 -4.84 7.76
CA GLN A 52 -2.33 -5.55 8.33
C GLN A 52 -2.27 -7.02 7.94
N ASP A 53 -3.40 -7.61 7.52
CA ASP A 53 -3.49 -9.01 7.08
C ASP A 53 -2.61 -9.32 5.87
N ILE A 54 -2.29 -8.34 5.02
CA ILE A 54 -1.44 -8.55 3.83
C ILE A 54 0.06 -8.49 4.12
N LEU A 55 0.46 -8.17 5.35
CA LEU A 55 1.86 -8.04 5.71
C LEU A 55 2.47 -9.39 6.06
N LYS A 56 3.72 -9.60 5.64
CA LYS A 56 4.50 -10.76 6.08
C LYS A 56 4.80 -10.67 7.59
N ASP A 57 5.13 -9.47 8.05
CA ASP A 57 5.43 -9.15 9.44
C ASP A 57 4.60 -7.91 9.83
N PRO A 58 3.48 -8.07 10.58
CA PRO A 58 2.63 -6.96 11.00
C PRO A 58 3.35 -5.97 11.93
N PHE A 59 2.91 -4.71 11.91
CA PHE A 59 3.43 -3.64 12.78
C PHE A 59 2.56 -3.38 13.99
#